data_AF-A0A4P6YWJ4-F1
#
_entry.id   AF-A0A4P6YWJ4-F1
#
_cell.length_a   1.000
_cell.length_b   1.000
_cell.length_c   1.000
_cell.angle_alpha   90.00
_cell.angle_beta   90.00
_cell.angle_gamma   90.00
#
_symmetry.space_group_name_H-M   'P 1'
#
loop_
_entity.id
_entity.type
_entity.pdbx_description
1 polymer ?
#
loop_
_entity_poly.entity_id
_entity_poly.type
_entity_poly.pdbx_seq_one_letter_code
_entity_poly.pdbx_strand_id
1 'polypeptide(L)'
;MKAVRVADNILALPVEFGGEWQYLTVLTNGNRYTLIDTGITKHYRTVIQSLANTAELAGMHLFGVLVTSANEHAIGNLSSFVADYPELVIMGTHEVLDPIQLPFTTNIKFIADETVLEFNGELLVLVNVAGMLALYHIATKTMIAGDRLILENGQLLQPTLANRPILDFPMEQLITKGGIIAGTQLAAAIGAIKEQDNG
;
A
#
# COMPACT_ATOMS: atom_id res chain seq x y z
N MET A 1 12.17 11.22 -8.81
CA MET A 1 11.19 10.69 -9.79
C MET A 1 9.84 11.38 -9.58
N LYS A 2 8.92 11.28 -10.55
CA LYS A 2 7.55 11.82 -10.38
C LYS A 2 6.61 10.71 -9.90
N ALA A 3 5.56 11.08 -9.17
CA ALA A 3 4.45 10.17 -8.89
C ALA A 3 3.89 9.59 -10.19
N VAL A 4 3.50 8.33 -10.13
CA VAL A 4 2.88 7.61 -11.26
C VAL A 4 1.40 7.44 -10.94
N ARG A 5 0.55 7.96 -11.82
CA ARG A 5 -0.88 7.69 -11.74
C ARG A 5 -1.15 6.26 -12.20
N VAL A 6 -1.69 5.44 -11.31
CA VAL A 6 -2.05 4.04 -11.59
C VAL A 6 -3.53 3.93 -11.96
N ALA A 7 -4.37 4.70 -11.27
CA ALA A 7 -5.80 4.86 -11.53
C ALA A 7 -6.22 6.31 -11.23
N ASP A 8 -7.48 6.67 -11.49
CA ASP A 8 -8.00 8.02 -11.23
C ASP A 8 -7.81 8.43 -9.76
N ASN A 9 -7.94 7.47 -8.84
CA ASN A 9 -7.82 7.65 -7.40
C ASN A 9 -6.59 6.97 -6.77
N ILE A 10 -5.67 6.39 -7.56
CA ILE A 10 -4.47 5.69 -7.06
C ILE A 10 -3.21 6.30 -7.64
N LEU A 11 -2.33 6.78 -6.76
CA LEU A 11 -0.99 7.23 -7.11
C LEU A 11 0.06 6.30 -6.48
N ALA A 12 1.08 5.98 -7.25
CA ALA A 12 2.31 5.38 -6.74
C ALA A 12 3.37 6.46 -6.62
N LEU A 13 3.77 6.74 -5.38
CA LEU A 13 4.69 7.78 -4.98
C LEU A 13 6.10 7.21 -4.81
N PRO A 14 7.05 7.53 -5.71
CA PRO A 14 8.43 7.09 -5.54
C PRO A 14 9.08 7.86 -4.39
N VAL A 15 9.61 7.14 -3.42
CA VAL A 15 10.34 7.67 -2.27
C VAL A 15 11.69 6.98 -2.17
N GLU A 16 12.75 7.76 -1.96
CA GLU A 16 14.11 7.25 -1.76
C GLU A 16 14.40 7.00 -0.28
N PHE A 17 14.71 5.76 0.06
CA PHE A 17 15.06 5.29 1.38
C PHE A 17 16.53 4.82 1.38
N GLY A 18 17.46 5.76 1.60
CA GLY A 18 18.88 5.41 1.79
C GLY A 18 19.55 4.80 0.55
N GLY A 19 19.15 5.23 -0.65
CA GLY A 19 19.66 4.73 -1.93
C GLY A 19 18.77 3.67 -2.59
N GLU A 20 17.75 3.17 -1.89
CA GLU A 20 16.72 2.30 -2.46
C GLU A 20 15.44 3.08 -2.75
N TRP A 21 14.79 2.80 -3.88
CA TRP A 21 13.49 3.38 -4.21
C TRP A 21 12.36 2.44 -3.82
N GLN A 22 11.33 2.99 -3.19
CA GLN A 22 10.06 2.31 -2.97
C GLN A 22 8.91 3.15 -3.49
N TYR A 23 7.82 2.49 -3.87
CA TYR A 23 6.60 3.16 -4.28
C TYR A 23 5.58 3.07 -3.16
N LEU A 24 5.43 4.15 -2.39
CA LEU A 24 4.32 4.28 -1.45
C LEU A 24 3.04 4.49 -2.24
N THR A 25 1.93 3.94 -1.79
CA THR A 25 0.64 4.11 -2.49
C THR A 25 -0.17 5.19 -1.82
N VAL A 26 -0.81 6.06 -2.60
CA VAL A 26 -1.72 7.09 -2.12
C VAL A 26 -3.08 6.88 -2.78
N LEU A 27 -4.12 6.80 -1.94
CA LEU A 27 -5.51 6.77 -2.37
C LEU A 27 -6.11 8.18 -2.24
N THR A 28 -6.67 8.73 -3.32
CA THR A 28 -7.28 10.06 -3.29
C THR A 28 -8.80 9.96 -3.28
N ASN A 29 -9.46 10.80 -2.48
CA ASN A 29 -10.92 10.89 -2.41
C ASN A 29 -11.36 12.35 -2.19
N GLY A 30 -11.89 12.98 -3.24
CA GLY A 30 -12.22 14.40 -3.22
C GLY A 30 -11.01 15.28 -2.88
N ASN A 31 -11.11 16.10 -1.83
CA ASN A 31 -10.02 16.95 -1.37
C ASN A 31 -9.13 16.30 -0.29
N ARG A 32 -9.21 14.98 -0.13
CA ARG A 32 -8.45 14.22 0.88
C ARG A 32 -7.68 13.09 0.25
N TYR A 33 -6.62 12.65 0.91
CA TYR A 33 -5.92 11.43 0.53
C TYR A 33 -5.56 10.58 1.75
N THR A 34 -5.49 9.28 1.53
CA THR A 34 -5.01 8.28 2.48
C THR A 34 -3.70 7.72 1.97
N LEU A 35 -2.67 7.72 2.80
CA LEU A 35 -1.41 7.06 2.50
C LEU A 35 -1.52 5.58 2.89
N ILE A 36 -1.04 4.70 2.02
CA ILE A 36 -0.89 3.27 2.32
C ILE A 36 0.52 3.07 2.85
N ASP A 37 0.61 2.65 4.11
CA ASP A 37 1.84 2.54 4.89
C ASP A 37 2.63 3.86 4.97
N THR A 38 3.81 3.83 5.59
CA THR A 38 4.64 5.02 5.86
C THR A 38 6.09 4.84 5.47
N GLY A 39 6.45 3.67 4.95
CA GLY A 39 7.82 3.34 4.53
C GLY A 39 8.76 3.08 5.70
N ILE A 40 10.06 3.07 5.39
CA ILE A 40 11.15 2.72 6.32
C ILE A 40 11.44 3.86 7.30
N THR A 41 11.79 3.52 8.54
CA THR A 41 12.06 4.48 9.61
C THR A 41 13.14 5.51 9.27
N LYS A 42 13.11 6.67 9.95
CA LYS A 42 14.04 7.81 9.80
C LYS A 42 13.99 8.52 8.45
N HIS A 43 13.02 8.21 7.59
CA HIS A 43 12.85 8.84 6.28
C HIS A 43 11.58 9.68 6.16
N TYR A 44 10.93 9.99 7.28
CA TYR A 44 9.72 10.82 7.36
C TYR A 44 9.80 12.09 6.51
N ARG A 45 10.91 12.85 6.60
CA ARG A 45 11.10 14.07 5.79
C ARG A 45 11.07 13.79 4.30
N THR A 46 11.66 12.69 3.84
CA THR A 46 11.66 12.30 2.43
C THR A 46 10.26 11.93 1.96
N VAL A 47 9.48 11.24 2.80
CA VAL A 47 8.08 10.92 2.51
C VAL A 47 7.25 12.21 2.38
N ILE A 48 7.32 13.10 3.36
CA ILE A 48 6.59 14.39 3.33
C ILE A 48 7.01 15.24 2.14
N GLN A 49 8.30 15.31 1.82
CA GLN A 49 8.78 16.04 0.65
C GLN A 49 8.26 15.43 -0.65
N SER A 50 8.18 14.10 -0.75
CA SER A 50 7.63 13.42 -1.92
C SER A 50 6.13 13.72 -2.07
N LEU A 51 5.37 13.68 -0.97
CA LEU A 51 3.96 14.06 -0.95
C LEU A 51 3.76 15.53 -1.38
N ALA A 52 4.51 16.45 -0.79
CA ALA A 52 4.41 17.89 -1.08
C ALA A 52 4.78 18.25 -2.53
N ASN A 53 5.70 17.49 -3.13
CA ASN A 53 6.14 17.70 -4.52
C ASN A 53 5.23 17.03 -5.56
N THR A 54 4.18 16.33 -5.13
CA THR A 54 3.23 15.67 -6.03
C THR A 54 2.10 16.64 -6.38
N ALA A 55 2.09 17.12 -7.63
CA ALA A 55 1.14 18.14 -8.08
C ALA A 55 -0.32 17.70 -7.95
N GLU A 56 -0.59 16.40 -8.11
CA GLU A 56 -1.90 15.78 -7.95
C GLU A 56 -2.44 15.87 -6.52
N LEU A 57 -1.55 16.02 -5.53
CA LEU A 57 -1.91 16.16 -4.11
C LEU A 57 -1.96 17.62 -3.66
N ALA A 58 -1.65 18.57 -4.55
CA ALA A 58 -1.61 19.98 -4.20
C ALA A 58 -2.99 20.48 -3.72
N GLY A 59 -3.02 21.03 -2.51
CA GLY A 59 -4.25 21.52 -1.87
C GLY A 59 -5.16 20.42 -1.29
N MET A 60 -4.77 19.15 -1.36
CA MET A 60 -5.46 18.06 -0.68
C MET A 60 -4.99 17.91 0.77
N HIS A 61 -5.84 17.32 1.61
CA HIS A 61 -5.54 17.06 3.03
C HIS A 61 -5.17 15.59 3.24
N LEU A 62 -4.07 15.31 3.94
CA LEU A 62 -3.77 13.97 4.44
C LEU A 62 -4.83 13.60 5.48
N PHE A 63 -5.69 12.64 5.17
CA PHE A 63 -6.80 12.25 6.04
C PHE A 63 -6.43 11.10 6.97
N GLY A 64 -5.65 10.15 6.47
CA GLY A 64 -5.36 8.92 7.19
C GLY A 64 -4.17 8.17 6.63
N VAL A 65 -3.76 7.17 7.41
CA VAL A 65 -2.80 6.15 7.00
C VAL A 65 -3.51 4.81 7.13
N LEU A 66 -3.56 4.04 6.05
CA LEU A 66 -3.94 2.63 6.11
C LEU A 66 -2.67 1.80 6.26
N VAL A 67 -2.55 1.11 7.39
CA VAL A 67 -1.41 0.24 7.69
C VAL A 67 -1.73 -1.16 7.20
N THR A 68 -0.86 -1.70 6.36
CA THR A 68 -1.03 -3.02 5.76
C THR A 68 -0.28 -4.11 6.49
N SER A 69 0.81 -3.78 7.18
CA SER A 69 1.57 -4.71 8.02
C SER A 69 2.22 -3.98 9.19
N ALA A 70 2.51 -4.71 10.27
CA ALA A 70 3.11 -4.15 11.48
C ALA A 70 4.66 -4.04 11.44
N ASN A 71 5.28 -4.34 10.29
CA ASN A 71 6.74 -4.34 10.19
C ASN A 71 7.33 -2.96 9.91
N GLU A 72 8.62 -2.82 10.20
CA GLU A 72 9.34 -1.54 10.10
C GLU A 72 9.30 -0.90 8.70
N HIS A 73 9.12 -1.70 7.63
CA HIS A 73 9.03 -1.16 6.27
C HIS A 73 7.65 -0.56 5.97
N ALA A 74 6.61 -0.97 6.68
CA ALA A 74 5.28 -0.39 6.58
C ALA A 74 5.07 0.76 7.57
N ILE A 75 5.49 0.60 8.83
CA ILE A 75 5.16 1.56 9.90
C ILE A 75 6.31 2.46 10.34
N GLY A 76 7.44 2.42 9.65
CA GLY A 76 8.69 3.03 10.11
C GLY A 76 8.61 4.52 10.41
N ASN A 77 7.71 5.27 9.74
CA ASN A 77 7.49 6.70 9.98
C ASN A 77 6.13 7.02 10.63
N LEU A 78 5.35 6.00 11.03
CA LEU A 78 3.99 6.17 11.53
C LEU A 78 3.91 7.08 12.75
N SER A 79 4.83 6.93 13.71
CA SER A 79 4.85 7.77 14.91
C SER A 79 5.10 9.25 14.60
N SER A 80 5.89 9.56 13.56
CA SER A 80 6.12 10.94 13.11
C SER A 80 4.86 11.52 12.47
N PHE A 81 4.14 10.73 11.67
CA PHE A 81 2.84 11.15 11.13
C PHE A 81 1.83 11.44 12.24
N VAL A 82 1.71 10.57 13.24
CA VAL A 82 0.78 10.78 14.37
C VAL A 82 1.16 12.02 15.20
N ALA A 83 2.46 12.32 15.34
CA ALA A 83 2.92 13.49 16.08
C ALA A 83 2.61 14.81 15.33
N ASP A 84 2.82 14.85 14.02
CA ASP A 84 2.64 16.06 13.21
C ASP A 84 1.17 16.27 12.76
N TYR A 85 0.38 15.20 12.68
CA TYR A 85 -1.02 15.20 12.26
C TYR A 85 -1.90 14.48 13.32
N PRO A 86 -2.18 15.14 14.47
CA PRO A 86 -2.91 14.52 15.58
C PRO A 86 -4.37 14.13 15.23
N GLU A 87 -4.95 14.71 14.19
CA GLU A 87 -6.28 14.39 13.67
C GLU A 87 -6.33 13.18 12.74
N LEU A 88 -5.17 12.65 12.35
CA LEU A 88 -5.02 11.62 11.34
C LEU A 88 -5.67 10.31 11.78
N VAL A 89 -6.45 9.71 10.88
CA VAL A 89 -7.10 8.42 11.12
C VAL A 89 -6.14 7.28 10.77
N ILE A 90 -5.73 6.49 11.74
CA ILE A 90 -4.95 5.27 11.54
C ILE A 90 -5.91 4.11 11.32
N MET A 91 -5.83 3.51 10.14
CA MET A 91 -6.71 2.43 9.70
C MET A 91 -5.93 1.13 9.57
N GLY A 92 -6.57 0.00 9.89
CA GLY A 92 -5.99 -1.33 9.79
C GLY A 92 -6.82 -2.37 10.54
N THR A 93 -6.47 -3.65 10.44
CA THR A 93 -7.12 -4.71 11.24
C THR A 93 -6.55 -4.73 12.65
N HIS A 94 -7.23 -5.44 13.56
CA HIS A 94 -6.68 -5.72 14.90
C HIS A 94 -5.32 -6.41 14.81
N GLU A 95 -5.21 -7.42 13.96
CA GLU A 95 -3.96 -8.17 13.78
C GLU A 95 -2.78 -7.30 13.37
N VAL A 96 -3.02 -6.26 12.57
CA VAL A 96 -1.99 -5.31 12.13
C VAL A 96 -1.74 -4.21 13.16
N LEU A 97 -2.77 -3.66 13.80
CA LEU A 97 -2.63 -2.47 14.65
C LEU A 97 -2.34 -2.77 16.12
N ASP A 98 -2.86 -3.85 16.69
CA ASP A 98 -2.65 -4.24 18.08
C ASP A 98 -1.16 -4.37 18.48
N PRO A 99 -0.24 -4.89 17.64
CA PRO A 99 1.19 -4.94 17.99
C PRO A 99 1.91 -3.58 17.92
N ILE A 100 1.26 -2.53 17.40
CA ILE A 100 1.88 -1.21 17.21
C ILE A 100 1.66 -0.34 18.45
N GLN A 101 2.75 0.15 19.04
CA GLN A 101 2.67 1.11 20.14
C GLN A 101 2.37 2.51 19.61
N LEU A 102 1.09 2.89 19.67
CA LEU A 102 0.62 4.24 19.33
C LEU A 102 0.20 5.00 20.60
N PRO A 103 0.30 6.34 20.63
CA PRO A 103 -0.27 7.15 21.71
C PRO A 103 -1.75 6.85 21.92
N PHE A 104 -2.23 6.83 23.17
CA PHE A 104 -3.66 6.60 23.48
C PHE A 104 -4.61 7.64 22.88
N THR A 105 -4.09 8.80 22.48
CA THR A 105 -4.85 9.87 21.82
C THR A 105 -5.00 9.66 20.32
N THR A 106 -4.39 8.61 19.76
CA THR A 106 -4.43 8.34 18.32
C THR A 106 -5.83 7.95 17.88
N ASN A 107 -6.31 8.56 16.79
CA ASN A 107 -7.59 8.22 16.19
C ASN A 107 -7.46 6.93 15.38
N ILE A 108 -7.83 5.80 15.98
CA ILE A 108 -7.74 4.47 15.35
C ILE A 108 -9.11 4.04 14.82
N LYS A 109 -9.14 3.55 13.58
CA LYS A 109 -10.30 2.91 12.97
C LYS A 109 -9.93 1.47 12.57
N PHE A 110 -10.46 0.52 13.33
CA PHE A 110 -10.35 -0.89 12.96
C PHE A 110 -11.20 -1.20 11.73
N ILE A 111 -10.63 -1.96 10.81
CA ILE A 111 -11.29 -2.47 9.62
C ILE A 111 -11.39 -3.99 9.76
N ALA A 112 -12.56 -4.55 9.47
CA ALA A 112 -12.75 -5.99 9.48
C ALA A 112 -12.08 -6.61 8.25
N ASP A 113 -11.69 -7.88 8.35
CA ASP A 113 -11.21 -8.64 7.21
C ASP A 113 -12.28 -8.68 6.10
N GLU A 114 -11.84 -8.71 4.84
CA GLU A 114 -12.73 -8.76 3.66
C GLU A 114 -13.67 -7.54 3.51
N THR A 115 -13.41 -6.45 4.26
CA THR A 115 -14.17 -5.22 4.13
C THR A 115 -13.99 -4.62 2.73
N VAL A 116 -15.10 -4.21 2.13
CA VAL A 116 -15.11 -3.35 0.95
C VAL A 116 -15.13 -1.90 1.40
N LEU A 117 -14.08 -1.15 1.07
CA LEU A 117 -14.01 0.29 1.29
C LEU A 117 -14.40 1.03 0.01
N GLU A 118 -15.15 2.11 0.18
CA GLU A 118 -15.48 3.03 -0.91
C GLU A 118 -14.53 4.23 -0.88
N PHE A 119 -13.83 4.47 -1.99
CA PHE A 119 -12.99 5.64 -2.22
C PHE A 119 -13.40 6.31 -3.53
N ASN A 120 -13.93 7.53 -3.44
CA ASN A 120 -14.38 8.32 -4.60
C ASN A 120 -15.40 7.59 -5.49
N GLY A 121 -16.30 6.80 -4.91
CA GLY A 121 -17.28 5.99 -5.64
C GLY A 121 -16.73 4.68 -6.21
N GLU A 122 -15.46 4.37 -5.99
CA GLU A 122 -14.84 3.11 -6.38
C GLU A 122 -14.61 2.20 -5.17
N LEU A 123 -14.59 0.88 -5.43
CA LEU A 123 -14.52 -0.14 -4.39
C LEU A 123 -13.11 -0.73 -4.29
N LEU A 124 -12.58 -0.76 -3.07
CA LEU A 124 -11.36 -1.49 -2.69
C LEU A 124 -11.72 -2.64 -1.76
N VAL A 125 -11.36 -3.86 -2.13
CA VAL A 125 -11.48 -5.03 -1.27
C VAL A 125 -10.21 -5.17 -0.44
N LEU A 126 -10.34 -5.27 0.88
CA LEU A 126 -9.22 -5.60 1.75
C LEU A 126 -9.15 -7.10 1.93
N VAL A 127 -7.98 -7.68 1.66
CA VAL A 127 -7.74 -9.10 1.82
C VAL A 127 -6.74 -9.27 2.94
N ASN A 128 -7.18 -9.81 4.08
CA ASN A 128 -6.25 -10.23 5.13
C ASN A 128 -5.65 -11.56 4.71
N VAL A 129 -4.33 -11.57 4.63
CA VAL A 129 -3.54 -12.76 4.38
C VAL A 129 -2.54 -12.87 5.50
N ALA A 130 -2.77 -13.80 6.43
CA ALA A 130 -1.86 -14.13 7.53
C ALA A 130 -1.29 -12.90 8.25
N GLY A 131 -2.16 -11.96 8.65
CA GLY A 131 -1.79 -10.77 9.42
C GLY A 131 -1.18 -9.62 8.62
N MET A 132 -1.35 -9.64 7.30
CA MET A 132 -1.11 -8.46 6.48
C MET A 132 -2.30 -8.21 5.56
N LEU A 133 -2.49 -6.95 5.17
CA LEU A 133 -3.54 -6.54 4.25
C LEU A 133 -2.98 -6.35 2.85
N ALA A 134 -3.69 -6.87 1.86
CA ALA A 134 -3.60 -6.42 0.48
C ALA A 134 -4.87 -5.67 0.11
N LEU A 135 -4.77 -4.74 -0.84
CA LEU A 135 -5.93 -4.03 -1.36
C LEU A 135 -6.14 -4.37 -2.83
N TYR A 136 -7.35 -4.75 -3.19
CA TYR A 136 -7.73 -4.96 -4.58
C TYR A 136 -8.73 -3.89 -5.02
N HIS A 137 -8.30 -3.04 -5.95
CA HIS A 137 -9.15 -2.06 -6.59
C HIS A 137 -9.95 -2.70 -7.72
N ILE A 138 -11.28 -2.76 -7.55
CA ILE A 138 -12.16 -3.55 -8.42
C ILE A 138 -12.20 -2.98 -9.84
N ALA A 139 -12.32 -1.66 -9.97
CA ALA A 139 -12.54 -1.01 -11.27
C ALA A 139 -11.35 -1.20 -12.23
N THR A 140 -10.13 -1.02 -11.72
CA THR A 140 -8.89 -1.13 -12.53
C THR A 140 -8.19 -2.48 -12.38
N LYS A 141 -8.79 -3.42 -11.65
CA LYS A 141 -8.21 -4.73 -11.32
C LYS A 141 -6.76 -4.62 -10.84
N THR A 142 -6.52 -3.63 -9.98
CA THR A 142 -5.18 -3.30 -9.46
C THR A 142 -5.04 -3.85 -8.07
N MET A 143 -4.00 -4.66 -7.85
CA MET A 143 -3.65 -5.15 -6.52
C MET A 143 -2.53 -4.29 -5.92
N ILE A 144 -2.70 -3.85 -4.68
CA ILE A 144 -1.66 -3.24 -3.84
C ILE A 144 -1.30 -4.31 -2.81
N ALA A 145 -0.20 -5.02 -3.06
CA ALA A 145 0.17 -6.20 -2.27
C ALA A 145 1.10 -5.87 -1.09
N GLY A 146 1.43 -4.59 -0.87
CA GLY A 146 2.39 -4.19 0.16
C GLY A 146 3.73 -4.91 0.00
N ASP A 147 4.20 -5.50 1.09
CA ASP A 147 5.43 -6.27 1.19
C ASP A 147 5.26 -7.79 0.98
N ARG A 148 4.03 -8.26 0.70
CA ARG A 148 3.75 -9.68 0.42
C ARG A 148 4.37 -10.16 -0.88
N LEU A 149 4.49 -9.27 -1.84
CA LEU A 149 5.04 -9.51 -3.15
C LEU A 149 6.24 -8.59 -3.30
N ILE A 150 7.38 -9.12 -3.70
CA ILE A 150 8.59 -8.32 -3.90
C ILE A 150 8.95 -8.39 -5.37
N LEU A 151 9.20 -7.22 -5.95
CA LEU A 151 9.76 -7.13 -7.29
C LEU A 151 11.24 -6.83 -7.21
N GLU A 152 12.03 -7.69 -7.82
CA GLU A 152 13.47 -7.48 -7.97
C GLU A 152 13.84 -7.66 -9.44
N ASN A 153 14.49 -6.66 -10.03
CA ASN A 153 14.88 -6.66 -11.45
C ASN A 153 13.72 -6.95 -12.43
N GLY A 154 12.50 -6.47 -12.09
CA GLY A 154 11.30 -6.69 -12.89
C GLY A 154 10.70 -8.10 -12.79
N GLN A 155 11.24 -8.94 -11.90
CA GLN A 155 10.73 -10.28 -11.63
C GLN A 155 10.06 -10.33 -10.27
N LEU A 156 8.89 -10.94 -10.22
CA LEU A 156 8.19 -11.18 -8.97
C LEU A 156 8.90 -12.34 -8.24
N LEU A 157 9.48 -12.04 -7.08
CA LEU A 157 10.06 -13.05 -6.21
C LEU A 157 8.96 -13.94 -5.62
N GLN A 158 9.30 -15.21 -5.35
CA GLN A 158 8.32 -16.26 -5.03
C GLN A 158 7.31 -15.83 -3.95
N PRO A 159 6.00 -15.85 -4.25
CA PRO A 159 4.97 -15.78 -3.22
C PRO A 159 5.06 -17.04 -2.36
N THR A 160 4.99 -16.89 -1.04
CA THR A 160 4.78 -18.05 -0.16
C THR A 160 3.37 -18.60 -0.36
N LEU A 161 3.12 -19.87 -0.01
CA LEU A 161 1.78 -20.48 -0.05
C LEU A 161 0.70 -19.65 0.66
N ALA A 162 1.10 -18.88 1.68
CA ALA A 162 0.24 -17.94 2.37
C ALA A 162 -0.37 -16.89 1.42
N ASN A 163 0.31 -16.52 0.34
CA ASN A 163 -0.07 -15.42 -0.55
C ASN A 163 -1.05 -15.83 -1.67
N ARG A 164 -1.54 -17.09 -1.69
CA ARG A 164 -2.51 -17.56 -2.69
C ARG A 164 -3.81 -16.75 -2.78
N PRO A 165 -4.45 -16.33 -1.67
CA PRO A 165 -5.72 -15.59 -1.74
C PRO A 165 -5.61 -14.31 -2.58
N ILE A 166 -4.43 -13.68 -2.63
CA ILE A 166 -4.17 -12.46 -3.42
C ILE A 166 -4.10 -12.78 -4.92
N LEU A 167 -3.57 -13.95 -5.30
CA LEU A 167 -3.35 -14.31 -6.71
C LEU A 167 -4.59 -14.86 -7.42
N ASP A 168 -5.65 -15.18 -6.67
CA ASP A 168 -6.92 -15.67 -7.21
C ASP A 168 -7.79 -14.52 -7.78
N PHE A 169 -7.46 -13.26 -7.47
CA PHE A 169 -8.11 -12.11 -8.08
C PHE A 169 -7.65 -11.95 -9.54
N PRO A 170 -8.56 -11.63 -10.48
CA PRO A 170 -8.17 -11.27 -11.82
C PRO A 170 -7.42 -9.93 -11.76
N MET A 171 -6.12 -9.89 -12.02
CA MET A 171 -5.31 -8.67 -11.93
C MET A 171 -4.85 -8.19 -13.32
N GLU A 172 -4.93 -6.88 -13.54
CA GLU A 172 -4.32 -6.19 -14.69
C GLU A 172 -3.07 -5.41 -14.31
N GLN A 173 -2.98 -5.01 -13.04
CA GLN A 173 -1.86 -4.26 -12.48
C GLN A 173 -1.54 -4.73 -11.06
N LEU A 174 -0.27 -4.65 -10.69
CA LEU A 174 0.23 -4.99 -9.36
C LEU A 174 1.19 -3.89 -8.88
N ILE A 175 0.89 -3.30 -7.73
CA ILE A 175 1.80 -2.42 -6.98
C ILE A 175 2.39 -3.22 -5.83
N THR A 176 3.72 -3.20 -5.73
CA THR A 176 4.48 -3.81 -4.65
C THR A 176 5.56 -2.86 -4.12
N LYS A 177 6.20 -3.24 -3.01
CA LYS A 177 7.37 -2.53 -2.46
C LYS A 177 8.44 -2.22 -3.52
N GLY A 178 8.64 -3.12 -4.49
CA GLY A 178 9.69 -3.02 -5.50
C GLY A 178 9.29 -2.32 -6.80
N GLY A 179 8.00 -1.98 -7.00
CA GLY A 179 7.56 -1.31 -8.22
C GLY A 179 6.12 -1.62 -8.63
N ILE A 180 5.81 -1.23 -9.87
CA ILE A 180 4.51 -1.39 -10.49
C ILE A 180 4.69 -2.28 -11.72
N ILE A 181 3.88 -3.34 -11.85
CA ILE A 181 3.81 -4.16 -13.07
C ILE A 181 2.40 -4.06 -13.66
N ALA A 182 2.32 -3.94 -14.98
CA ALA A 182 1.08 -4.03 -15.73
C ALA A 182 1.23 -4.93 -16.97
N GLY A 183 0.11 -5.46 -17.47
CA GLY A 183 0.03 -6.10 -18.79
C GLY A 183 0.80 -7.44 -18.90
N THR A 184 1.55 -7.64 -20.00
CA THR A 184 2.19 -8.93 -20.32
C THR A 184 3.23 -9.37 -19.28
N GLN A 185 3.90 -8.43 -18.62
CA GLN A 185 4.84 -8.73 -17.53
C GLN A 185 4.13 -9.33 -16.32
N LEU A 186 2.90 -8.88 -16.03
CA LEU A 186 2.09 -9.44 -14.95
C LEU A 186 1.62 -10.86 -15.28
N ALA A 187 1.16 -11.08 -16.52
CA ALA A 187 0.75 -12.41 -16.97
C ALA A 187 1.91 -13.42 -16.91
N ALA A 188 3.12 -13.01 -17.32
CA ALA A 188 4.32 -13.84 -17.23
C ALA A 188 4.71 -14.12 -15.77
N ALA A 189 4.65 -13.12 -14.89
CA ALA A 189 4.94 -13.29 -13.46
C ALA A 189 3.96 -14.26 -12.78
N ILE A 190 2.65 -14.13 -13.04
CA ILE A 190 1.62 -15.02 -12.50
C ILE A 190 1.77 -16.44 -13.08
N GLY A 191 2.07 -16.56 -14.38
CA GLY A 191 2.27 -17.85 -15.04
C GLY A 191 3.45 -18.62 -14.45
N ALA A 192 4.60 -17.97 -14.26
CA ALA A 192 5.79 -18.58 -13.66
C ALA A 192 5.55 -19.12 -12.25
N ILE A 193 4.72 -18.44 -11.46
CA ILE A 193 4.30 -18.91 -10.12
C ILE A 193 3.45 -20.17 -10.23
N LYS A 194 2.45 -20.19 -11.13
CA LYS A 194 1.54 -21.33 -11.30
C LYS A 194 2.22 -22.58 -11.83
N GLU A 195 3.27 -22.44 -12.64
CA GLU A 195 4.04 -23.57 -13.17
C GLU A 195 4.96 -24.21 -12.13
N GLN A 196 5.56 -23.40 -11.23
CA GLN A 196 6.43 -23.89 -10.15
C GLN A 196 5.66 -24.66 -9.06
N ASP A 197 4.36 -24.39 -8.89
CA ASP A 197 3.48 -25.07 -7.93
C ASP A 197 3.01 -26.48 -8.38
N ASN A 198 3.22 -26.84 -9.65
CA ASN A 198 2.80 -28.13 -10.22
C ASN A 198 3.95 -29.14 -10.39
N GLY A 199 5.15 -28.82 -9.88
CA GLY A 199 6.33 -29.69 -9.88
C GLY A 199 6.78 -30.05 -8.48
#